data_AF-A0A1C5WTH6-F1
#
_entry.id   AF-A0A1C5WTH6-F1
#
_cell.length_a   1.000
_cell.length_b   1.000
_cell.length_c   1.000
_cell.angle_alpha   90.00
_cell.angle_beta   90.00
_cell.angle_gamma   90.00
#
_symmetry.space_group_name_H-M   'P 1'
#
loop_
_entity.id
_entity.type
_entity.pdbx_description
1 polymer ?
#
loop_
_entity_poly.entity_id
_entity_poly.type
_entity_poly.pdbx_seq_one_letter_code
_entity_poly.pdbx_strand_id
1 'polypeptide(L)'
;MNTNQSILSNNFLDLYTSPNICNYCKSNNLSILTSKSKSKYTYCIDCNLDEESAFKHYFLDEILCFIKSELKSFDNKLLFSIKLDLHNSDGFIDLFINNIKSSKFKFEYSLSEKERYHLKITILYLIHDYTDTSNIEINYINF
;
A
#
# COMPACT_ATOMS: atom_id res chain seq x y z
N MET A 1 -46.24 10.16 2.79
CA MET A 1 -45.23 10.59 1.79
C MET A 1 -43.88 10.46 2.46
N ASN A 2 -43.10 9.41 2.12
CA ASN A 2 -42.02 9.43 1.12
C ASN A 2 -40.94 10.48 1.49
N THR A 3 -39.65 10.16 1.68
CA THR A 3 -38.83 9.09 1.06
C THR A 3 -37.55 8.83 1.87
N ASN A 4 -37.22 7.53 1.95
CA ASN A 4 -35.90 6.88 1.99
C ASN A 4 -34.64 7.75 1.76
N GLN A 5 -33.59 7.52 2.57
CA GLN A 5 -32.36 6.80 2.19
C GLN A 5 -31.22 7.08 3.19
N SER A 6 -30.81 6.06 3.94
CA SER A 6 -29.38 5.73 4.08
C SER A 6 -29.25 4.22 4.34
N ILE A 7 -29.31 3.48 3.24
CA ILE A 7 -28.91 2.08 3.17
C ILE A 7 -27.38 2.10 3.24
N LEU A 8 -26.81 1.78 4.41
CA LEU A 8 -25.49 1.16 4.60
C LEU A 8 -25.26 0.89 6.11
N SER A 9 -26.25 0.35 6.81
CA SER A 9 -26.01 -0.36 8.07
C SER A 9 -25.60 -1.80 7.75
N ASN A 10 -24.43 -1.97 7.13
CA ASN A 10 -23.84 -3.29 6.99
C ASN A 10 -23.02 -3.59 8.24
N ASN A 11 -23.59 -4.51 9.02
CA ASN A 11 -23.05 -5.22 10.17
C ASN A 11 -21.59 -5.64 9.99
N PHE A 12 -20.63 -4.75 10.23
CA PHE A 12 -19.20 -5.10 10.19
C PHE A 12 -18.35 -4.38 11.23
N LEU A 13 -18.98 -3.91 12.31
CA LEU A 13 -18.28 -3.24 13.40
C LEU A 13 -18.90 -3.68 14.72
N ASP A 14 -18.57 -4.91 15.15
CA ASP A 14 -18.53 -5.34 16.55
C ASP A 14 -18.26 -6.85 16.62
N LEU A 15 -17.06 -7.24 16.20
CA LEU A 15 -16.44 -8.46 16.71
C LEU A 15 -15.14 -8.03 17.39
N TYR A 16 -15.29 -7.55 18.63
CA TYR A 16 -14.25 -7.65 19.66
C TYR A 16 -13.96 -9.13 19.92
N THR A 17 -13.41 -9.82 18.93
CA THR A 17 -12.67 -11.05 19.15
C THR A 17 -11.33 -10.60 19.69
N SER A 18 -10.95 -11.13 20.84
CA SER A 18 -9.67 -10.87 21.50
C SER A 18 -8.55 -10.76 20.46
N PRO A 19 -7.83 -9.61 20.35
CA PRO A 19 -6.83 -9.40 19.30
C PRO A 19 -5.62 -10.34 19.38
N ASN A 20 -5.65 -11.30 20.31
CA ASN A 20 -4.59 -12.22 20.62
C ASN A 20 -4.89 -13.67 20.19
N ILE A 21 -5.96 -13.95 19.43
CA ILE A 21 -6.29 -15.31 19.01
C ILE A 21 -6.64 -15.35 17.52
N CYS A 22 -5.98 -16.23 16.77
CA CYS A 22 -6.29 -16.54 15.38
C CYS A 22 -7.72 -17.05 15.24
N ASN A 23 -8.50 -16.44 14.34
CA ASN A 23 -9.88 -16.83 14.09
C ASN A 23 -10.00 -18.23 13.44
N TYR A 24 -8.98 -18.69 12.72
CA TYR A 24 -8.94 -19.98 12.02
C TYR A 24 -8.47 -21.12 12.92
N CYS A 25 -7.20 -21.13 13.36
CA CYS A 25 -6.65 -22.25 14.15
C CYS A 25 -6.79 -22.10 15.67
N LYS A 26 -7.34 -20.98 16.16
CA LYS A 26 -7.50 -20.65 17.59
C LYS A 26 -6.19 -20.54 18.37
N SER A 27 -5.04 -20.50 17.69
CA SER A 27 -3.75 -20.22 18.31
C SER A 27 -3.65 -18.77 18.76
N ASN A 28 -2.90 -18.52 19.83
CA ASN A 28 -2.49 -17.19 20.26
C ASN A 28 -1.11 -16.76 19.71
N ASN A 29 -0.48 -17.60 18.90
CA ASN A 29 0.82 -17.34 18.31
C ASN A 29 0.68 -16.46 17.05
N LEU A 30 0.59 -15.15 17.29
CA LEU A 30 0.45 -14.12 16.26
C LEU A 30 1.74 -13.30 16.13
N SER A 31 2.13 -12.99 14.90
CA SER A 31 3.25 -12.11 14.57
C SER A 31 2.73 -10.77 14.08
N ILE A 32 3.43 -9.69 14.43
CA ILE A 32 3.08 -8.31 14.03
C ILE A 32 4.28 -7.69 13.30
N LEU A 33 4.09 -7.39 12.02
CA LEU A 33 5.00 -6.58 11.22
C LEU A 33 4.65 -5.10 11.41
N THR A 34 5.62 -4.28 11.80
CA THR A 34 5.44 -2.82 11.93
C THR A 34 6.28 -2.12 10.89
N SER A 35 5.66 -1.39 9.97
CA SER A 35 6.32 -0.67 8.89
C SER A 35 6.83 0.70 9.32
N LYS A 36 7.56 1.40 8.42
CA LYS A 36 8.01 2.77 8.64
C LYS A 36 6.87 3.77 8.86
N SER A 37 5.69 3.57 8.25
CA SER A 37 4.51 4.40 8.52
C SER A 37 3.90 4.19 9.91
N LYS A 38 4.41 3.21 10.68
CA LYS A 38 3.83 2.72 11.94
C LYS A 38 2.54 1.92 11.76
N SER A 39 2.17 1.58 10.53
CA SER A 39 1.12 0.61 10.25
C SER A 39 1.52 -0.77 10.77
N LYS A 40 0.54 -1.53 11.25
CA LYS A 40 0.72 -2.87 11.80
C LYS A 40 0.00 -3.89 10.94
N TYR A 41 0.71 -4.93 10.54
CA TYR A 41 0.19 -6.05 9.76
C TYR A 41 0.40 -7.34 10.55
N THR A 42 -0.69 -8.06 10.84
CA THR A 42 -0.68 -9.22 11.73
C THR A 42 -0.95 -10.49 10.93
N TYR A 43 -0.26 -11.58 11.27
CA TYR A 43 -0.54 -12.92 10.75
C TYR A 43 -0.39 -13.98 11.84
N CYS A 44 -0.96 -15.16 11.62
CA CYS A 44 -0.81 -16.28 12.54
C CYS A 44 0.40 -17.14 12.16
N ILE A 45 1.31 -17.40 13.11
CA ILE A 45 2.51 -18.19 12.87
C ILE A 45 2.17 -19.69 12.71
N ASP A 46 1.19 -20.19 13.45
CA ASP A 46 0.92 -21.64 13.50
C ASP A 46 0.18 -22.17 12.26
N CYS A 47 -0.62 -21.33 11.60
CA CYS A 47 -1.39 -21.73 10.41
C CYS A 47 -1.13 -20.87 9.18
N ASN A 48 -0.18 -19.93 9.25
CA ASN A 48 0.20 -18.99 8.19
C ASN A 48 -0.97 -18.16 7.63
N LEU A 49 -2.08 -18.07 8.38
CA LEU A 49 -3.22 -17.25 7.98
C LEU A 49 -2.77 -15.79 7.87
N ASP A 50 -3.06 -15.20 6.71
CA ASP A 50 -2.75 -13.83 6.32
C ASP A 50 -1.25 -13.49 6.22
N GLU A 51 -0.36 -14.47 6.25
CA GLU A 51 1.10 -14.23 6.20
C GLU A 51 1.52 -13.50 4.91
N GLU A 52 1.13 -14.03 3.74
CA GLU A 52 1.44 -13.41 2.45
C GLU A 52 0.89 -11.98 2.38
N SER A 53 -0.37 -11.79 2.77
CA SER A 53 -1.03 -10.49 2.78
C SER A 53 -0.32 -9.49 3.70
N ALA A 54 0.10 -9.93 4.88
CA ALA A 54 0.79 -9.10 5.86
C ALA A 54 2.14 -8.62 5.32
N PHE A 55 2.96 -9.52 4.76
CA PHE A 55 4.24 -9.14 4.15
C PHE A 55 4.06 -8.29 2.90
N LYS A 56 3.10 -8.64 2.04
CA LYS A 56 2.78 -7.86 0.82
C LYS A 56 2.44 -6.41 1.17
N HIS A 57 1.52 -6.20 2.12
CA HIS A 57 1.17 -4.85 2.56
C HIS A 57 2.30 -4.13 3.28
N TYR A 58 3.09 -4.84 4.09
CA TYR A 58 4.28 -4.29 4.73
C TYR A 58 5.26 -3.71 3.69
N PHE A 59 5.60 -4.46 2.64
CA PHE A 59 6.52 -3.97 1.60
C PHE A 59 5.92 -2.86 0.74
N LEU A 60 4.62 -2.91 0.43
CA LEU A 60 3.95 -1.82 -0.29
C LEU A 60 3.98 -0.52 0.52
N ASP A 61 3.78 -0.60 1.84
CA ASP A 61 3.84 0.57 2.71
C ASP A 61 5.25 1.17 2.80
N GLU A 62 6.29 0.34 2.76
CA GLU A 62 7.68 0.82 2.65
C GLU A 62 7.91 1.63 1.36
N ILE A 63 7.37 1.16 0.22
CA ILE A 63 7.45 1.86 -1.07
C ILE A 63 6.68 3.19 -0.99
N LEU A 64 5.46 3.18 -0.45
CA LEU A 64 4.63 4.39 -0.31
C LEU A 64 5.28 5.41 0.64
N CYS A 65 5.88 4.97 1.74
CA CYS A 65 6.63 5.82 2.65
C CYS A 65 7.82 6.49 1.95
N PHE A 66 8.53 5.74 1.10
CA PHE A 66 9.64 6.29 0.34
C PHE A 66 9.15 7.33 -0.69
N ILE A 67 8.13 7.00 -1.48
CA ILE A 67 7.53 7.95 -2.45
C ILE A 67 7.10 9.24 -1.73
N LYS A 68 6.41 9.12 -0.58
CA LYS A 68 6.03 10.26 0.25
C LYS A 68 7.23 11.11 0.68
N SER A 69 8.33 10.48 1.08
CA SER A 69 9.56 11.18 1.48
C SER A 69 10.21 11.92 0.32
N GLU A 70 10.28 11.29 -0.86
CA GLU A 70 10.81 11.91 -2.07
C GLU A 70 9.96 13.11 -2.51
N LEU A 71 8.64 12.95 -2.53
CA LEU A 71 7.71 14.04 -2.89
C LEU A 71 7.82 15.23 -1.94
N LYS A 72 7.95 14.99 -0.63
CA LYS A 72 8.23 16.05 0.35
C LYS A 72 9.53 16.81 0.08
N SER A 73 10.55 16.15 -0.50
CA SER A 73 11.80 16.82 -0.86
C SER A 73 11.68 17.74 -2.08
N PHE A 74 10.57 17.62 -2.82
CA PHE A 74 10.23 18.51 -3.93
C PHE A 74 9.39 19.71 -3.50
N ASP A 75 9.01 19.80 -2.23
CA ASP A 75 8.26 20.93 -1.71
C ASP A 75 8.96 22.26 -2.06
N ASN A 76 8.22 23.19 -2.66
CA ASN A 76 8.67 24.46 -3.27
C ASN A 76 9.38 24.39 -4.64
N LYS A 77 9.50 23.23 -5.29
CA LYS A 77 9.96 23.14 -6.70
C LYS A 77 8.76 23.16 -7.65
N LEU A 78 8.83 23.99 -8.70
CA LEU A 78 7.89 23.94 -9.82
C LEU A 78 8.08 22.63 -10.57
N LEU A 79 7.19 21.66 -10.32
CA LEU A 79 7.12 20.39 -11.04
C LEU A 79 6.02 20.49 -12.10
N PHE A 80 6.41 20.62 -13.37
CA PHE A 80 5.47 20.64 -14.49
C PHE A 80 4.90 19.25 -14.80
N SER A 81 5.63 18.19 -14.44
CA SER A 81 5.22 16.81 -14.64
C SER A 81 5.92 15.88 -13.66
N ILE A 82 5.23 14.83 -13.25
CA ILE A 82 5.80 13.71 -12.50
C ILE A 82 5.51 12.41 -13.24
N LYS A 83 6.55 11.65 -13.54
CA LYS A 83 6.48 10.29 -14.06
C LYS A 83 7.01 9.33 -13.02
N LEU A 84 6.21 8.35 -12.62
CA LEU A 84 6.54 7.32 -11.66
C LEU A 84 6.44 5.96 -12.34
N ASP A 85 7.57 5.29 -12.49
CA ASP A 85 7.59 3.94 -13.05
C ASP A 85 8.01 2.96 -11.94
N LEU A 86 7.19 1.93 -11.72
CA LEU A 86 7.53 0.79 -10.88
C LEU A 86 7.85 -0.38 -11.81
N HIS A 87 9.08 -0.90 -11.72
CA HIS A 87 9.57 -2.02 -12.52
C HIS A 87 9.75 -3.23 -11.62
N ASN A 88 8.97 -4.28 -11.86
CA ASN A 88 9.16 -5.54 -11.17
C ASN A 88 10.18 -6.40 -11.94
N SER A 89 11.26 -6.80 -11.27
CA SER A 89 12.29 -7.68 -11.82
C SER A 89 12.95 -8.48 -10.72
N ASP A 90 13.03 -9.80 -10.90
CA ASP A 90 13.79 -10.74 -10.06
C ASP A 90 13.49 -10.64 -8.55
N GLY A 91 12.21 -10.46 -8.17
CA GLY A 91 11.80 -10.35 -6.76
C GLY A 91 12.10 -8.98 -6.14
N PHE A 92 12.29 -7.96 -6.99
CA PHE A 92 12.46 -6.58 -6.57
C PHE A 92 11.58 -5.63 -7.38
N ILE A 93 11.22 -4.53 -6.75
CA ILE A 93 10.63 -3.36 -7.40
C ILE A 93 11.69 -2.26 -7.47
N ASP A 94 12.08 -1.90 -8.68
CA ASP A 94 12.83 -0.68 -8.94
C ASP A 94 11.85 0.49 -9.13
N LEU A 95 12.07 1.58 -8.39
CA LEU A 95 11.28 2.80 -8.47
C LEU A 95 12.03 3.86 -9.25
N PHE A 96 11.40 4.42 -10.28
CA PHE A 96 11.90 5.55 -11.04
C PHE A 96 10.99 6.76 -10.85
N ILE A 97 11.59 7.92 -10.62
CA ILE A 97 10.90 9.21 -10.58
C ILE A 97 11.52 10.08 -11.68
N ASN A 98 10.71 10.54 -12.63
CA ASN A 98 11.13 11.31 -13.80
C ASN A 98 12.29 10.65 -14.56
N ASN A 99 12.18 9.33 -14.80
CA ASN A 99 13.18 8.48 -15.45
C ASN A 99 14.51 8.32 -14.69
N ILE A 100 14.63 8.83 -13.46
CA ILE A 100 15.79 8.63 -12.59
C ILE A 100 15.46 7.50 -11.61
N LYS A 101 16.33 6.50 -11.51
CA LYS A 101 16.18 5.42 -10.53
C LYS A 101 16.35 5.99 -9.12
N SER A 102 15.28 6.03 -8.35
CA SER A 102 15.27 6.58 -6.99
C SER A 102 15.57 5.52 -5.92
N SER A 103 15.07 4.28 -6.10
CA SER A 103 15.26 3.22 -5.12
C SER A 103 15.03 1.82 -5.69
N LYS A 104 15.40 0.80 -4.90
CA LYS A 104 15.14 -0.62 -5.15
C LYS A 104 14.61 -1.26 -3.86
N PHE A 105 13.48 -1.97 -3.96
CA PHE A 105 12.81 -2.62 -2.84
C PHE A 105 12.71 -4.11 -3.06
N LYS A 106 12.95 -4.91 -2.02
CA LYS A 106 12.64 -6.34 -2.05
C LYS A 106 11.12 -6.52 -2.12
N PHE A 107 10.64 -7.29 -3.08
CA PHE A 107 9.22 -7.59 -3.26
C PHE A 107 9.04 -8.89 -4.05
N GLU A 108 8.79 -9.99 -3.33
CA GLU A 108 8.69 -11.34 -3.91
C GLU A 108 7.25 -11.77 -4.25
N TYR A 109 6.30 -10.83 -4.17
CA TYR A 109 4.87 -11.12 -4.31
C TYR A 109 4.33 -10.66 -5.67
N SER A 110 3.22 -11.26 -6.11
CA SER A 110 2.44 -10.76 -7.24
C SER A 110 1.33 -9.81 -6.76
N LEU A 111 1.03 -8.80 -7.58
CA LEU A 111 -0.12 -7.92 -7.39
C LEU A 111 -1.21 -8.25 -8.41
N SER A 112 -2.42 -8.51 -7.93
CA SER A 112 -3.62 -8.57 -8.76
C SER A 112 -3.90 -7.21 -9.41
N GLU A 113 -4.70 -7.20 -10.49
CA GLU A 113 -5.14 -5.97 -11.14
C GLU A 113 -5.82 -4.98 -10.18
N LYS A 114 -6.64 -5.51 -9.26
CA LYS A 114 -7.33 -4.71 -8.24
C LYS A 114 -6.33 -4.06 -7.27
N GLU A 115 -5.32 -4.80 -6.81
CA GLU A 115 -4.28 -4.26 -5.93
C GLU A 115 -3.44 -3.20 -6.65
N ARG A 116 -3.07 -3.42 -7.91
CA ARG A 116 -2.36 -2.42 -8.74
C ARG A 116 -3.17 -1.15 -8.94
N TYR A 117 -4.47 -1.30 -9.17
CA TYR A 117 -5.39 -0.17 -9.27
C TYR A 117 -5.42 0.64 -7.96
N HIS A 118 -5.60 -0.03 -6.81
CA HIS A 118 -5.60 0.66 -5.51
C HIS A 118 -4.26 1.34 -5.23
N LEU A 119 -3.14 0.67 -5.48
CA LEU A 119 -1.80 1.25 -5.33
C LEU A 119 -1.62 2.49 -6.20
N LYS A 120 -2.10 2.46 -7.46
CA LYS A 120 -2.04 3.61 -8.37
C LYS A 120 -2.78 4.80 -7.81
N ILE A 121 -4.01 4.57 -7.33
CA ILE A 121 -4.85 5.61 -6.74
C ILE A 121 -4.19 6.19 -5.48
N THR A 122 -3.63 5.35 -4.61
CA THR A 122 -2.91 5.82 -3.42
C THR A 122 -1.70 6.69 -3.78
N ILE A 123 -0.91 6.29 -4.78
CA ILE A 123 0.23 7.09 -5.24
C ILE A 123 -0.24 8.43 -5.83
N LEU A 124 -1.33 8.44 -6.61
CA LEU A 124 -1.90 9.68 -7.13
C LEU A 124 -2.30 10.65 -6.02
N TYR A 125 -2.99 10.15 -4.98
CA TYR A 125 -3.34 10.98 -3.83
C TYR A 125 -2.11 11.54 -3.12
N LEU A 126 -1.06 10.71 -2.92
CA LEU A 126 0.19 11.20 -2.35
C LEU A 126 0.81 12.31 -3.20
N ILE A 127 0.83 12.19 -4.52
CA ILE A 127 1.38 13.23 -5.40
C ILE A 127 0.59 14.53 -5.26
N HIS A 128 -0.75 14.46 -5.28
CA HIS A 128 -1.60 15.63 -5.11
C HIS A 128 -1.48 16.28 -3.73
N ASP A 129 -1.22 15.50 -2.68
CA ASP A 129 -1.02 16.04 -1.32
C ASP A 129 0.30 16.82 -1.18
N TYR A 130 1.30 16.56 -2.02
CA TYR A 130 2.64 17.15 -1.90
C TYR A 130 3.06 18.04 -3.07
N THR A 131 2.31 18.05 -4.17
CA THR A 131 2.71 18.76 -5.39
C THR A 131 1.50 19.33 -6.12
N ASP A 132 1.68 20.49 -6.75
CA ASP A 132 0.66 21.16 -7.57
C ASP A 132 0.69 20.72 -9.05
N THR A 133 1.31 19.56 -9.36
CA THR A 133 1.41 19.08 -10.74
C THR A 133 0.08 18.51 -11.23
N SER A 134 -0.31 18.88 -12.45
CA SER A 134 -1.48 18.32 -13.14
C SER A 134 -1.12 17.21 -14.12
N ASN A 135 0.15 17.11 -14.50
CA ASN A 135 0.63 16.10 -15.45
C ASN A 135 1.32 14.96 -14.68
N ILE A 136 0.58 13.89 -14.43
CA ILE A 136 1.05 12.73 -13.67
C ILE A 136 0.92 11.47 -14.52
N GLU A 137 2.03 10.76 -14.66
CA GLU A 137 2.08 9.45 -15.30
C GLU A 137 2.55 8.41 -14.28
N ILE A 138 1.80 7.31 -14.13
CA ILE A 138 2.18 6.19 -13.27
C ILE A 138 2.06 4.90 -14.06
N ASN A 139 3.19 4.21 -14.21
CA ASN A 139 3.30 2.96 -14.95
C ASN A 139 3.78 1.81 -14.08
N TYR A 140 3.24 0.63 -14.37
CA TYR A 140 3.69 -0.65 -13.82
C TYR A 140 4.28 -1.47 -14.96
N ILE A 141 5.55 -1.84 -14.83
CA ILE A 141 6.29 -2.59 -15.85
C ILE A 141 6.58 -3.98 -15.27
N ASN A 142 6.14 -5.01 -16.00
CA ASN A 142 6.29 -6.45 -15.67
C ASN A 142 5.58 -6.90 -14.37
N PHE A 143 4.35 -6.42 -14.12
CA PHE A 143 3.55 -6.71 -12.91
C PHE A 143 2.36 -7.66 -13.12
#